data_AF-A0A8T5H6E5-F1
#
_entry.id   AF-A0A8T5H6E5-F1
#
_cell.length_a   1.000
_cell.length_b   1.000
_cell.length_c   1.000
_cell.angle_alpha   90.00
_cell.angle_beta   90.00
_cell.angle_gamma   90.00
#
_symmetry.space_group_name_H-M   'P 1'
#
loop_
_entity.id
_entity.type
_entity.pdbx_description
1 polymer ?
#
loop_
_entity_poly.entity_id
_entity_poly.type
_entity_poly.pdbx_seq_one_letter_code
_entity_poly.pdbx_strand_id
1 'polypeptide(L)' 'MAQNCFECKNKIEEHSVEQMKNCVSKMSDSLETVQNEQVKLKEVTEKEAMDQFVNTKIGEPSRMGSK' A
#
# COMPACT_ATOMS: atom_id res chain seq x y z
N MET A 1 -7.94 -31.38 -2.07
CA MET A 1 -7.37 -30.11 -2.55
C MET A 1 -6.00 -29.98 -1.91
N ALA A 2 -4.92 -30.01 -2.69
CA ALA A 2 -3.58 -29.79 -2.11
C ALA A 2 -3.49 -28.33 -1.64
N GLN A 3 -3.20 -28.13 -0.36
CA GLN A 3 -2.94 -26.80 0.17
C GLN A 3 -1.48 -26.47 -0.14
N ASN A 4 -1.28 -25.55 -1.09
CA ASN A 4 0.04 -25.04 -1.44
C ASN A 4 0.33 -23.82 -0.57
N CYS A 5 1.59 -23.65 -0.18
CA CYS A 5 2.05 -22.46 0.51
C CYS A 5 1.94 -21.25 -0.42
N PHE A 6 1.35 -20.16 0.07
CA PHE A 6 1.23 -18.92 -0.69
C PHE A 6 2.60 -18.33 -1.06
N GLU A 7 3.56 -18.44 -0.15
CA GLU A 7 4.89 -17.84 -0.29
C GLU A 7 5.79 -18.58 -1.28
N CYS A 8 5.93 -19.90 -1.11
CA CYS A 8 6.89 -20.68 -1.90
C CYS A 8 6.23 -21.59 -2.96
N LYS A 9 4.89 -21.64 -3.02
CA LYS A 9 4.08 -22.44 -3.96
C LYS A 9 4.27 -23.95 -3.87
N ASN A 10 5.10 -24.44 -2.95
CA ASN A 10 5.25 -25.87 -2.65
C ASN A 10 4.08 -26.37 -1.80
N LYS A 11 3.87 -27.68 -1.76
CA LYS A 11 2.87 -28.29 -0.87
C LYS A 11 3.22 -28.01 0.59
N ILE A 12 2.22 -27.68 1.40
CA ILE A 12 2.45 -27.41 2.83
C ILE A 12 3.08 -28.61 3.54
N GLU A 13 2.68 -29.83 3.15
CA GLU A 13 3.19 -31.10 3.69
C GLU A 13 4.69 -31.32 3.47
N GLU A 14 5.29 -30.67 2.47
CA GLU A 14 6.72 -30.79 2.14
C GLU A 14 7.59 -29.79 2.90
N HIS A 15 7.00 -28.93 3.75
CA HIS A 15 7.77 -27.95 4.52
C HIS A 15 8.43 -28.57 5.74
N SER A 16 9.72 -28.30 5.91
CA SER A 16 10.36 -28.44 7.21
C SER A 16 9.82 -27.40 8.20
N VAL A 17 10.02 -27.64 9.51
CA VAL A 17 9.63 -26.69 10.56
C VAL A 17 10.28 -25.31 10.36
N GLU A 18 11.52 -25.28 9.89
CA GLU A 18 12.24 -24.04 9.59
C GLU A 18 11.66 -23.32 8.36
N GLN A 19 11.30 -24.08 7.32
CA GLN A 19 10.66 -23.52 6.13
C GLN A 19 9.27 -22.96 6.43
N MET A 20 8.49 -23.62 7.29
CA MET A 20 7.20 -23.09 7.75
C MET A 20 7.38 -21.77 8.48
N LYS A 21 8.32 -21.70 9.44
CA LYS A 21 8.60 -20.44 10.16
C LYS A 21 9.00 -19.32 9.21
N ASN A 22 9.89 -19.62 8.26
CA ASN A 22 10.36 -18.63 7.30
C ASN A 22 9.21 -18.13 6.39
N CYS A 23 8.37 -19.03 5.88
CA CYS A 23 7.23 -18.64 5.04
C CYS A 23 6.22 -17.79 5.82
N VAL A 24 5.95 -18.13 7.09
CA VAL A 24 5.06 -17.35 7.95
C VAL A 24 5.65 -15.97 8.25
N SER A 25 6.96 -15.87 8.53
CA SER A 25 7.64 -14.58 8.73
C SER A 25 7.51 -13.69 7.50
N LYS A 26 7.78 -14.21 6.29
CA LYS A 26 7.66 -13.43 5.05
C LYS A 26 6.24 -12.95 4.76
N MET A 27 5.24 -13.75 5.10
CA MET A 27 3.84 -13.34 5.01
C MET A 27 3.54 -12.17 5.96
N SER A 28 4.07 -12.19 7.18
CA SER A 28 3.92 -11.08 8.13
C SER A 28 4.60 -9.80 7.62
N ASP A 29 5.82 -9.91 7.08
CA ASP A 29 6.55 -8.76 6.51
C ASP A 29 5.80 -8.16 5.30
N SER A 30 5.20 -9.02 4.47
CA SER A 30 4.38 -8.62 3.33
C SER A 30 3.10 -7.89 3.78
N LEU A 31 2.48 -8.33 4.88
CA LEU A 31 1.31 -7.65 5.44
C LEU A 31 1.67 -6.28 6.03
N GLU A 32 2.81 -6.18 6.71
CA GLU A 32 3.30 -4.92 7.27
C GLU A 32 3.61 -3.91 6.17
N THR A 33 4.21 -4.35 5.05
CA THR A 33 4.45 -3.47 3.89
C THR A 33 3.15 -2.95 3.29
N VAL A 34 2.15 -3.82 3.11
CA VAL A 34 0.82 -3.39 2.63
C VAL A 34 0.15 -2.41 3.60
N GLN A 35 0.23 -2.63 4.91
CA GLN A 35 -0.29 -1.68 5.90
C GLN A 35 0.45 -0.34 5.83
N ASN A 36 1.76 -0.35 5.69
CA ASN A 36 2.57 0.87 5.57
C ASN A 36 2.25 1.65 4.29
N GLU A 37 2.04 0.96 3.16
CA GLU A 37 1.58 1.59 1.93
C GLU A 37 0.16 2.13 2.06
N GLN A 38 -0.74 1.39 2.70
CA GLN A 38 -2.10 1.86 2.98
C GLN A 38 -2.10 3.12 3.86
N VAL A 39 -1.21 3.22 4.86
CA VAL A 39 -1.04 4.42 5.69
C VAL A 39 -0.52 5.60 4.86
N LYS A 40 0.38 5.37 3.90
CA LYS A 40 0.86 6.41 2.98
C LYS A 40 -0.20 6.85 1.97
N LEU A 41 -1.09 5.94 1.58
CA LEU A 41 -2.20 6.18 0.67
C LEU A 41 -3.45 6.68 1.38
N LYS A 42 -3.46 6.77 2.72
CA LYS A 42 -4.58 7.41 3.43
C LYS A 42 -4.76 8.81 2.87
N GLU A 43 -5.98 9.01 2.40
CA GLU A 43 -6.45 10.16 1.65
C GLU A 43 -5.97 11.46 2.27
N VAL A 44 -5.48 12.35 1.41
CA VAL A 44 -5.27 13.76 1.73
C VAL A 44 -6.57 14.23 2.39
N THR A 45 -6.50 14.62 3.65
CA THR A 45 -7.70 15.05 4.36
C THR A 45 -8.29 16.26 3.62
N GLU A 46 -9.62 16.45 3.65
CA GLU A 46 -10.26 17.59 2.96
C GLU A 46 -9.58 18.92 3.31
N LYS A 47 -9.05 19.03 4.53
CA LYS A 47 -8.26 20.17 5.00
C LYS A 47 -6.92 20.33 4.26
N GLU A 48 -6.14 19.26 4.11
CA GLU A 48 -4.89 19.28 3.35
C GLU A 48 -5.13 19.51 1.85
N ALA A 49 -6.24 19.00 1.31
CA ALA A 49 -6.65 19.23 -0.08
C ALA A 49 -7.07 20.69 -0.30
N MET A 50 -7.81 21.30 0.64
CA MET A 50 -8.15 22.72 0.60
C MET A 50 -6.92 23.62 0.73
N ASP A 51 -5.97 23.29 1.61
CA ASP A 51 -4.72 24.07 1.75
C ASP A 51 -3.89 24.01 0.45
N GLN A 52 -3.80 22.85 -0.21
CA GLN A 52 -3.15 22.74 -1.52
C GLN A 52 -3.89 23.51 -2.63
N PHE A 53 -5.24 23.51 -2.61
CA PHE A 53 -6.05 24.30 -3.54
C PHE A 53 -5.86 25.81 -3.33
N VAL A 54 -5.89 26.30 -2.09
CA VAL A 54 -5.71 27.72 -1.80
C VAL A 54 -4.29 28.18 -2.19
N ASN A 55 -3.27 27.39 -1.89
CA ASN A 55 -1.89 27.73 -2.23
C ASN A 55 -1.59 27.69 -3.73
N THR A 56 -2.28 26.86 -4.52
CA THR A 56 -2.14 26.84 -5.98
C THR A 56 -2.87 28.01 -6.67
N LYS A 57 -3.87 28.62 -6.02
CA LYS A 57 -4.64 29.75 -6.57
C LYS A 57 -3.98 31.13 -6.41
N ILE A 58 -2.90 31.25 -5.63
CA ILE A 58 -2.24 32.55 -5.36
C ILE A 58 -1.26 32.97 -6.47
N GLY A 59 -0.90 32.05 -7.39
CA GLY A 59 0.15 32.31 -8.39
C GLY A 59 -0.15 32.01 -9.86
N GLU A 60 -1.27 31.37 -10.20
CA GLU A 60 -1.60 31.09 -11.61
C GLU A 60 -2.57 32.13 -12.19
N PRO A 61 -2.27 32.75 -13.35
CA PRO A 61 -3.24 33.58 -14.05
C PRO A 61 -4.49 32.74 -14.36
N SER A 62 -5.66 33.21 -13.93
CA SER A 62 -6.96 32.57 -14.12
C SER A 62 -7.10 31.94 -15.51
N ARG A 63 -7.04 30.60 -15.60
CA ARG A 63 -7.39 29.82 -16.80
C ARG A 63 -8.92 29.70 -16.98
N MET A 64 -9.66 30.76 -16.69
CA MET A 64 -11.07 30.87 -17.07
C MET A 64 -11.25 32.07 -17.99
N GLY A 65 -11.24 31.78 -19.28
CA GLY A 65 -11.91 32.56 -20.31
C GLY A 65 -11.37 33.97 -20.53
N SER A 66 -10.30 34.10 -21.32
CA SER A 66 -10.18 35.26 -22.20
C SER A 66 -11.37 35.24 -23.17
N LYS A 67 -12.34 36.12 -22.93
CA LYS A 67 -13.16 36.78 -23.95
C LYS A 67 -13.42 38.21 -23.52
#